data_AF-A0A9D9GE17-F1
#
_entry.id   AF-A0A9D9GE17-F1
#
_cell.length_a   1.000
_cell.length_b   1.000
_cell.length_c   1.000
_cell.angle_alpha   90.00
_cell.angle_beta   90.00
_cell.angle_gamma   90.00
#
_symmetry.space_group_name_H-M   'P 1'
#
loop_
_entity.id
_entity.type
_entity.pdbx_description
1 polymer ?
#
loop_
_entity_poly.entity_id
_entity_poly.type
_entity_poly.pdbx_seq_one_letter_code
_entity_poly.pdbx_strand_id
1 'polypeptide(L)'
;MNKNSNTYTFIYASVMVILVAAALALVSDSLKAKQQRNVDIDKMTQILTSVKVASDMSTAEAKYAEVITAAYAVNAKGEKTITDAKQTFAIDMA
;
A
#
# COMPACT_ATOMS: atom_id res chain seq x y z
N MET A 1 -18.55 -39.91 22.30
CA MET A 1 -17.72 -39.26 21.26
C MET A 1 -16.27 -39.31 21.72
N ASN A 2 -15.43 -40.12 21.07
CA ASN A 2 -14.03 -40.32 21.48
C ASN A 2 -13.21 -39.04 21.21
N LYS A 3 -12.97 -38.24 22.25
CA LYS A 3 -12.13 -37.04 22.23
C LYS A 3 -10.64 -37.32 21.92
N ASN A 4 -10.23 -38.60 21.94
CA ASN A 4 -8.88 -39.08 21.62
C ASN A 4 -8.74 -39.64 20.18
N SER A 5 -9.75 -39.48 19.33
CA SER A 5 -9.61 -39.86 17.92
C SER A 5 -8.82 -38.78 17.17
N ASN A 6 -7.75 -39.17 16.46
CA ASN A 6 -6.98 -38.27 15.61
C ASN A 6 -7.87 -37.46 14.65
N THR A 7 -9.01 -38.00 14.23
CA THR A 7 -10.01 -37.31 13.40
C THR A 7 -10.63 -36.11 14.10
N TYR A 8 -10.96 -36.21 15.40
CA TYR A 8 -11.50 -35.09 16.17
C TYR A 8 -10.46 -33.97 16.31
N THR A 9 -9.21 -34.32 16.60
CA THR A 9 -8.09 -33.37 16.66
C THR A 9 -7.87 -32.69 15.31
N PHE A 10 -7.89 -33.44 14.21
CA PHE A 10 -7.71 -32.89 12.87
C PHE A 10 -8.80 -31.88 12.51
N ILE A 11 -10.08 -32.23 12.69
CA ILE A 11 -11.20 -31.34 12.37
C ILE A 11 -11.15 -30.09 13.24
N TYR A 12 -10.92 -30.26 14.55
CA TYR A 12 -10.82 -29.15 15.48
C TYR A 12 -9.69 -28.18 15.11
N ALA A 13 -8.49 -28.72 14.82
CA ALA A 13 -7.34 -27.92 14.40
C ALA A 13 -7.62 -27.18 13.08
N SER A 14 -8.23 -27.84 12.09
CA SER A 14 -8.59 -27.20 10.82
C SER A 14 -9.56 -26.02 11.02
N VAL A 15 -10.58 -26.18 11.85
CA VAL A 15 -11.53 -25.09 12.16
C VAL A 15 -10.82 -23.93 12.88
N MET A 16 -9.96 -24.22 13.86
CA MET A 16 -9.19 -23.19 14.57
C MET A 16 -8.27 -22.40 13.63
N VAL A 17 -7.58 -23.07 12.70
CA VAL A 17 -6.72 -22.39 11.72
C VAL A 17 -7.53 -21.46 10.81
N ILE A 18 -8.68 -21.91 10.33
CA ILE A 18 -9.55 -21.09 9.46
C ILE A 18 -10.03 -19.85 10.23
N LEU A 19 -10.45 -20.00 11.49
CA LEU A 19 -10.90 -18.88 12.32
C LEU A 19 -9.79 -17.85 12.54
N VAL A 20 -8.60 -18.31 12.92
CA VAL A 20 -7.44 -17.43 13.15
C VAL A 20 -7.03 -16.73 11.84
N ALA A 21 -7.00 -17.47 10.72
CA ALA A 21 -6.66 -16.89 9.42
C ALA A 21 -7.65 -15.79 9.00
N ALA A 22 -8.95 -16.02 9.17
CA ALA A 22 -9.97 -15.03 8.87
C ALA A 22 -9.82 -13.77 9.77
N ALA A 23 -9.56 -13.95 11.06
CA ALA A 23 -9.32 -12.83 11.98
C ALA A 23 -8.06 -12.03 11.61
N LEU A 24 -6.95 -12.70 11.31
CA LEU A 24 -5.70 -12.05 10.89
C LEU A 24 -5.86 -11.30 9.56
N ALA A 25 -6.63 -11.86 8.61
CA ALA A 25 -6.89 -11.20 7.33
C ALA A 25 -7.61 -9.85 7.53
N LEU A 26 -8.62 -9.80 8.39
CA LEU A 26 -9.35 -8.55 8.69
C LEU A 26 -8.46 -7.51 9.37
N VAL A 27 -7.64 -7.93 10.34
CA VAL A 27 -6.71 -7.03 11.03
C VAL A 27 -5.64 -6.52 10.06
N SER A 28 -5.09 -7.39 9.22
CA SER A 28 -4.08 -7.04 8.23
C SER A 28 -4.61 -6.03 7.22
N ASP A 29 -5.81 -6.24 6.69
CA ASP A 29 -6.41 -5.35 5.69
C ASP A 29 -6.69 -3.94 6.27
N SER A 30 -7.24 -3.90 7.48
CA SER A 30 -7.48 -2.64 8.22
C SER A 30 -6.20 -1.85 8.47
N LEU A 31 -5.09 -2.53 8.78
CA LEU A 31 -3.81 -1.88 9.07
C LEU A 31 -3.07 -1.46 7.79
N LYS A 32 -3.20 -2.24 6.71
CA LYS A 32 -2.55 -1.98 5.41
C LYS A 32 -2.95 -0.63 4.83
N ALA A 33 -4.22 -0.24 4.95
CA ALA A 33 -4.70 1.06 4.48
C ALA A 33 -3.99 2.24 5.17
N LYS A 34 -3.76 2.15 6.48
CA LYS A 34 -3.05 3.20 7.24
C LYS A 34 -1.56 3.25 6.89
N GLN A 35 -0.94 2.09 6.72
CA GLN A 35 0.46 2.00 6.31
C GLN A 35 0.67 2.58 4.92
N GLN A 36 -0.19 2.23 3.96
CA GLN A 36 -0.10 2.73 2.60
C GLN A 36 -0.22 4.26 2.56
N ARG A 37 -1.17 4.84 3.31
CA ARG A 37 -1.32 6.29 3.41
C ARG A 37 -0.04 6.99 3.86
N ASN A 38 0.64 6.44 4.87
CA ASN A 38 1.89 7.02 5.38
C ASN A 38 3.02 6.91 4.35
N VAL A 39 3.11 5.77 3.64
CA VAL A 39 4.09 5.57 2.55
C VAL A 39 3.83 6.55 1.40
N ASP A 40 2.57 6.76 1.04
CA ASP A 40 2.19 7.71 -0.03
C ASP A 40 2.59 9.15 0.34
N ILE A 41 2.32 9.58 1.59
CA ILE A 41 2.72 10.90 2.09
C ILE A 41 4.24 11.07 2.11
N ASP A 42 4.98 10.03 2.51
CA ASP A 42 6.44 10.06 2.50
C ASP A 42 6.96 10.19 1.07
N LYS A 43 6.41 9.42 0.12
CA LYS A 43 6.75 9.52 -1.31
C LYS A 43 6.44 10.91 -1.89
N MET A 44 5.31 11.51 -1.54
CA MET A 44 4.98 12.89 -1.93
C MET A 44 6.01 13.88 -1.36
N THR A 45 6.41 13.73 -0.10
CA THR A 45 7.42 14.57 0.55
C THR A 45 8.77 14.45 -0.14
N GLN A 46 9.19 13.24 -0.50
CA GLN A 46 10.43 13.01 -1.25
C GLN A 46 10.39 13.66 -2.63
N ILE A 47 9.28 13.56 -3.36
CA ILE A 47 9.10 14.22 -4.66
C ILE A 47 9.17 15.74 -4.50
N LEU A 48 8.47 16.32 -3.53
CA LEU A 48 8.51 17.77 -3.26
C LEU A 48 9.91 18.26 -2.88
N THR A 49 10.63 17.49 -2.05
CA THR A 49 12.02 17.78 -1.67
C THR A 49 12.95 17.77 -2.89
N SER A 50 12.74 16.86 -3.83
CA SER A 50 13.54 16.79 -5.07
C SER A 50 13.42 18.04 -5.94
N VAL A 51 12.24 18.70 -5.91
CA VAL A 51 11.99 19.98 -6.60
C VAL A 51 12.21 21.21 -5.71
N LYS A 52 12.90 21.03 -4.57
CA LYS A 52 13.24 22.07 -3.57
C LYS A 52 12.04 22.76 -2.93
N VAL A 53 10.90 22.07 -2.86
CA VAL A 53 9.73 22.52 -2.10
C VAL A 53 9.78 21.87 -0.72
N ALA A 54 9.93 22.70 0.33
CA ALA A 54 9.87 22.21 1.69
C ALA A 54 8.45 21.75 2.02
N SER A 55 8.30 20.52 2.52
CA SER A 55 7.02 19.94 2.93
C SER A 55 7.22 18.97 4.08
N ASP A 56 6.22 18.88 4.94
CA ASP A 56 6.15 17.92 6.04
C ASP A 56 4.96 16.98 5.84
N MET A 57 4.88 15.89 6.61
CA MET A 57 3.79 14.90 6.48
C MET A 57 2.37 15.50 6.54
N SER A 58 2.19 16.63 7.22
CA SER A 58 0.90 17.33 7.32
C SER A 58 0.59 18.26 6.13
N THR A 59 1.61 18.69 5.37
CA THR A 59 1.48 19.67 4.28
C THR A 59 1.78 19.10 2.90
N ALA A 60 2.39 17.91 2.84
CA ALA A 60 2.82 17.26 1.60
C ALA A 60 1.68 17.06 0.61
N GLU A 61 0.51 16.58 1.03
CA GLU A 61 -0.62 16.35 0.11
C GLU A 61 -1.10 17.63 -0.59
N ALA A 62 -1.26 18.72 0.17
CA ALA A 62 -1.71 19.99 -0.36
C ALA A 62 -0.68 20.58 -1.33
N LYS A 63 0.60 20.58 -0.94
CA LYS A 63 1.69 21.09 -1.78
C LYS A 63 1.92 20.23 -3.02
N TYR A 64 1.74 18.91 -2.91
CA TYR A 64 1.86 18.00 -4.04
C TYR A 64 0.78 18.29 -5.09
N ALA A 65 -0.47 18.49 -4.65
CA ALA A 65 -1.56 18.84 -5.55
C ALA A 65 -1.39 20.22 -6.22
N GLU A 66 -0.72 21.17 -5.55
CA GLU A 66 -0.44 22.51 -6.08
C GLU A 66 0.72 22.50 -7.09
N VAL A 67 1.81 21.81 -6.77
CA VAL A 67 3.08 21.87 -7.51
C VAL A 67 3.13 20.85 -8.66
N ILE A 68 2.54 19.67 -8.47
CA ILE A 68 2.60 18.58 -9.45
C ILE A 68 1.36 18.61 -10.35
N THR A 69 1.50 19.25 -11.50
CA THR A 69 0.41 19.44 -12.48
C THR A 69 0.22 18.28 -13.45
N ALA A 70 1.26 17.46 -13.66
CA ALA A 70 1.20 16.28 -14.50
C ALA A 70 2.20 15.21 -14.03
N ALA A 71 1.79 13.95 -14.07
CA ALA A 71 2.65 12.79 -13.83
C ALA A 71 2.42 11.78 -14.96
N TYR A 72 3.50 11.39 -15.65
CA TYR A 72 3.48 10.38 -16.70
C TYR A 72 4.79 9.58 -16.70
N ALA A 73 4.71 8.31 -17.08
CA ALA A 73 5.89 7.48 -17.30
C ALA A 73 6.31 7.51 -18.77
N VAL A 74 7.61 7.49 -19.02
CA VAL A 74 8.19 7.41 -20.37
C VAL A 74 9.01 6.14 -20.51
N ASN A 75 9.02 5.56 -21.72
CA ASN A 75 9.92 4.46 -22.04
C ASN A 75 11.33 4.97 -22.44
N ALA A 76 12.26 4.05 -22.67
CA ALA A 76 13.63 4.39 -23.09
C ALA A 76 13.74 5.20 -24.40
N LYS A 77 12.66 5.28 -25.19
CA LYS A 77 12.58 6.06 -26.43
C LYS A 77 11.98 7.46 -26.21
N GLY A 78 11.58 7.79 -24.98
CA GLY A 78 10.93 9.05 -24.63
C GLY A 78 9.43 9.09 -24.90
N GLU A 79 8.81 7.96 -25.27
CA GLU A 79 7.37 7.89 -25.52
C GLU A 79 6.62 7.72 -24.20
N LYS A 80 5.51 8.46 -24.03
CA LYS A 80 4.64 8.36 -22.85
C LYS A 80 3.92 7.02 -22.86
N THR A 81 4.21 6.17 -21.87
CA THR A 81 3.59 4.85 -21.74
C THR A 81 2.45 4.84 -20.74
N ILE A 82 2.53 5.66 -19.70
CA ILE A 82 1.47 5.81 -18.68
C ILE A 82 1.16 7.29 -18.57
N THR A 83 -0.06 7.67 -18.89
CA THR A 83 -0.54 9.07 -18.81
C THR A 83 -1.45 9.32 -17.60
N ASP A 84 -1.83 8.26 -16.88
CA ASP A 84 -2.59 8.39 -15.65
C ASP A 84 -1.66 8.73 -14.47
N ALA A 85 -2.00 9.80 -13.76
CA ALA A 85 -1.18 10.29 -12.67
C ALA A 85 -1.13 9.32 -11.47
N LYS A 86 -2.22 8.59 -11.19
CA LYS A 86 -2.25 7.62 -10.08
C LYS A 86 -1.40 6.40 -10.40
N GLN A 87 -1.50 5.88 -11.62
CA GLN A 87 -0.68 4.76 -12.08
C GLN A 87 0.79 5.13 -12.16
N THR A 88 1.11 6.34 -12.61
CA THR A 88 2.49 6.83 -12.61
C THR A 88 3.04 6.95 -11.19
N PHE A 89 2.23 7.49 -10.26
CA PHE A 89 2.63 7.58 -8.85
C PHE A 89 2.84 6.20 -8.20
N ALA A 90 2.12 5.16 -8.64
CA ALA A 90 2.28 3.81 -8.15
C ALA A 90 3.57 3.11 -8.63
N ILE A 91 4.32 3.68 -9.58
CA ILE A 91 5.60 3.12 -10.03
C ILE A 91 6.64 3.34 -8.95
N ASP A 92 7.29 2.27 -8.51
CA ASP A 92 8.39 2.35 -7.57
C ASP A 92 9.66 2.88 -8.25
N MET A 93 10.24 3.92 -7.65
CA MET A 93 11.55 4.46 -8.04
C MET A 93 12.61 3.68 -7.25
N ALA A 94 12.91 2.45 -7.70
CA ALA A 94 13.98 1.62 -7.14
C ALA A 94 15.31 1.84 -7.87
#